data_AF-A0A7W2YML3-F1
#
_entry.id   AF-A0A7W2YML3-F1
#
_cell.length_a   1.000
_cell.length_b   1.000
_cell.length_c   1.000
_cell.angle_alpha   90.00
_cell.angle_beta   90.00
_cell.angle_gamma   90.00
#
_symmetry.space_group_name_H-M   'P 1'
#
loop_
_entity.id
_entity.type
_entity.pdbx_description
1 polymer ?
#
loop_
_entity_poly.entity_id
_entity_poly.type
_entity_poly.pdbx_seq_one_letter_code
_entity_poly.pdbx_strand_id
1 'polypeptide(L)' 'MNWITIKKCSEFYGYTEEAIRAKIKKGQWVIDQHFTKAPDGRILISIKGVNKWIVS' A
#
# COMPACT_ATOMS: atom_id res chain seq x y z
N MET A 1 2.76 -13.69 3.62
CA MET A 1 2.90 -12.35 3.03
C MET A 1 1.50 -11.83 2.76
N ASN A 2 1.01 -10.85 3.53
CA ASN A 2 -0.35 -10.36 3.35
C ASN A 2 -0.34 -9.18 2.39
N TRP A 3 -0.50 -9.50 1.11
CA TRP A 3 -0.72 -8.53 0.04
C TRP A 3 -2.22 -8.28 -0.11
N ILE A 4 -2.62 -7.02 -0.02
CA ILE A 4 -4.02 -6.62 -0.16
C ILE A 4 -4.17 -5.59 -1.27
N THR A 5 -5.36 -5.51 -1.85
CA THR A 5 -5.67 -4.46 -2.82
C THR A 5 -5.73 -3.09 -2.15
N ILE A 6 -5.58 -2.02 -2.94
CA ILE A 6 -5.74 -0.64 -2.45
C ILE A 6 -7.10 -0.46 -1.76
N LYS A 7 -8.17 -1.03 -2.31
CA LYS A 7 -9.51 -1.01 -1.70
C LYS A 7 -9.54 -1.64 -0.30
N LYS A 8 -9.02 -2.86 -0.15
CA LYS A 8 -8.90 -3.49 1.18
C LYS A 8 -8.02 -2.69 2.13
N CYS A 9 -6.93 -2.10 1.62
CA CYS A 9 -6.04 -1.27 2.43
C CYS A 9 -6.75 0.01 2.90
N SER A 10 -7.60 0.58 2.06
CA SER A 10 -8.44 1.73 2.37
C SER A 10 -9.41 1.40 3.50
N GLU A 11 -10.13 0.28 3.39
CA GLU A 11 -11.05 -0.18 4.43
C GLU A 11 -10.34 -0.57 5.74
N PHE A 12 -9.17 -1.20 5.65
CA PHE A 12 -8.45 -1.70 6.83
C PHE A 12 -7.79 -0.60 7.66
N TYR A 13 -7.21 0.42 7.02
CA TYR A 13 -6.51 1.52 7.70
C TYR A 13 -7.33 2.81 7.79
N GLY A 14 -8.53 2.85 7.19
CA GLY A 14 -9.37 4.06 7.13
C GLY A 14 -8.84 5.16 6.22
N TYR A 15 -7.86 4.87 5.35
CA TYR A 15 -7.37 5.82 4.35
C TYR A 15 -8.25 5.80 3.11
N THR A 16 -8.35 6.91 2.38
CA THR A 16 -8.93 6.88 1.04
C THR A 16 -7.97 6.25 0.02
N GLU A 17 -8.50 5.65 -1.04
CA GLU A 17 -7.68 5.11 -2.14
C GLU A 17 -6.78 6.20 -2.76
N GLU A 18 -7.27 7.44 -2.80
CA GLU A 18 -6.52 8.61 -3.25
C GLU A 18 -5.35 8.93 -2.33
N ALA A 19 -5.54 8.89 -1.00
CA ALA A 19 -4.47 9.10 -0.04
C ALA A 19 -3.36 8.04 -0.20
N ILE A 20 -3.75 6.79 -0.43
CA ILE A 20 -2.80 5.69 -0.71
C ILE A 20 -1.99 5.99 -1.98
N ARG A 21 -2.65 6.35 -3.08
CA ARG A 21 -1.96 6.72 -4.34
C ARG A 21 -1.09 7.96 -4.16
N ALA A 22 -1.52 8.93 -3.37
CA ALA A 22 -0.75 10.13 -3.07
C ALA A 22 0.54 9.79 -2.29
N LYS A 23 0.50 8.84 -1.33
CA LYS A 23 1.70 8.37 -0.62
C LYS A 23 2.69 7.68 -1.55
N ILE A 24 2.20 6.88 -2.49
CA ILE A 24 3.02 6.26 -3.55
C ILE A 24 3.65 7.36 -4.43
N LYS A 25 2.84 8.31 -4.91
CA LYS A 25 3.31 9.41 -5.78
C LYS A 25 4.30 10.33 -5.09
N LYS A 26 4.14 10.56 -3.78
CA LYS A 26 5.05 11.35 -2.94
C LYS A 26 6.35 10.59 -2.58
N GLY A 27 6.48 9.31 -2.95
CA GLY A 27 7.65 8.50 -2.63
C GLY A 27 7.72 8.03 -1.16
N GLN A 28 6.64 8.19 -0.38
CA GLN A 28 6.59 7.68 0.99
C GLN A 28 6.48 6.15 1.01
N TRP A 29 5.80 5.58 0.02
CA TRP A 29 5.67 4.14 -0.15
C TRP A 29 6.60 3.69 -1.27
N VAL A 30 7.45 2.72 -0.95
CA VAL A 30 8.50 2.18 -1.84
C VAL A 30 8.04 0.86 -2.45
N ILE A 31 8.37 0.64 -3.73
CA ILE A 31 8.08 -0.60 -4.45
C ILE A 31 8.83 -1.78 -3.79
N ASP A 32 8.20 -2.95 -3.75
CA ASP A 32 8.65 -4.17 -3.05
C ASP A 32 8.69 -4.11 -1.50
N GLN A 33 8.64 -2.90 -0.92
CA GLN A 33 8.59 -2.72 0.54
C GLN A 33 7.16 -2.47 1.05
N HIS A 34 6.48 -1.48 0.48
CA HIS A 34 5.15 -1.02 0.89
C HIS A 34 4.07 -1.44 -0.11
N PHE A 35 4.41 -1.45 -1.40
CA PHE A 35 3.51 -1.89 -2.46
C PHE A 35 4.28 -2.67 -3.52
N THR A 36 3.60 -3.53 -4.28
CA THR A 36 4.17 -4.24 -5.42
C THR A 36 3.20 -4.21 -6.59
N LYS A 37 3.74 -4.41 -7.79
CA LYS A 37 2.94 -4.57 -9.01
C LYS A 37 2.84 -6.06 -9.32
N ALA A 38 1.61 -6.59 -9.24
CA ALA A 38 1.31 -7.95 -9.62
C ALA A 38 1.60 -8.17 -11.11
N PRO A 39 1.86 -9.42 -11.56
CA PRO A 39 2.02 -9.74 -12.97
C PRO A 39 0.81 -9.32 -13.83
N ASP A 40 -0.41 -9.33 -13.26
CA ASP A 40 -1.64 -8.79 -13.89
C ASP A 40 -1.70 -7.25 -14.00
N GLY A 41 -0.64 -6.54 -13.61
CA GLY A 41 -0.56 -5.07 -13.65
C GLY A 41 -1.28 -4.36 -12.49
N ARG A 42 -1.90 -5.12 -11.56
CA ARG A 42 -2.58 -4.57 -10.37
C ARG A 42 -1.58 -4.17 -9.30
N ILE A 43 -1.89 -3.10 -8.57
CA ILE A 43 -1.11 -2.67 -7.40
C ILE A 43 -1.62 -3.39 -6.15
N LEU A 44 -0.70 -4.05 -5.46
CA LEU A 44 -0.94 -4.70 -4.17
C LEU A 44 -0.13 -3.99 -3.09
N ILE A 45 -0.74 -3.81 -1.92
CA ILE A 45 -0.14 -3.16 -0.76
C ILE A 45 0.27 -4.24 0.25
N SER A 46 1.48 -4.11 0.78
CA SER A 46 2.00 -4.98 1.84
C SER A 46 1.51 -4.47 3.19
N ILE A 47 0.68 -5.25 3.89
CA ILE A 47 0.25 -4.91 5.25
C ILE A 47 1.44 -4.74 6.17
N LYS A 48 2.45 -5.62 6.08
CA LYS A 48 3.63 -5.56 6.93
C LYS A 48 4.46 -4.30 6.68
N GLY A 49 4.63 -3.92 5.42
CA GLY A 49 5.37 -2.71 5.06
C GLY A 49 4.68 -1.44 5.54
N VAL A 50 3.38 -1.34 5.29
CA VAL A 50 2.57 -0.19 5.73
C VAL A 50 2.51 -0.12 7.26
N ASN A 51 2.33 -1.24 7.96
CA ASN A 51 2.29 -1.25 9.42
C ASN A 51 3.63 -0.80 10.03
N LYS A 52 4.76 -1.26 9.47
CA LYS A 52 6.08 -0.77 9.88
C LYS A 52 6.22 0.73 9.68
N TRP A 53 5.73 1.27 8.58
CA TRP A 53 5.75 2.71 8.31
C TRP A 53 4.86 3.52 9.25
N ILE A 54 3.68 3.00 9.61
CA ILE A 54 2.75 3.68 10.54
C ILE A 54 3.34 3.81 11.94
N VAL A 55 4.10 2.80 12.38
CA VAL A 55 4.73 2.76 13.71
C VAL A 55 6.10 3.47 13.74
N SER A 56 6.64 3.85 12.58
CA SER A 56 7.99 4.44 12.43
C SER A 56 8.01 5.96 12.52
#